data_AF-E9SBB9-F1
#
_entry.id   AF-E9SBB9-F1
#
_cell.length_a   1.000
_cell.length_b   1.000
_cell.length_c   1.000
_cell.angle_alpha   90.00
_cell.angle_beta   90.00
_cell.angle_gamma   90.00
#
_symmetry.space_group_name_H-M   'P 1'
#
loop_
_entity.id
_entity.type
_entity.pdbx_description
1 polymer ?
#
loop_
_entity_poly.entity_id
_entity_poly.type
_entity_poly.pdbx_seq_one_letter_code
_entity_poly.pdbx_strand_id
1 'polypeptide(L)'
;MKAQKLTAAANIAAYALIFLSGWLIVILFDLTGADCEFWNMTAHLAFAAVGAAHIIISMACAAVFFGKDRAKRRGLFAFDVIMTLFPYAYLAAVNFYPAVDFL
;
A
#
# COMPACT_ATOMS: atom_id res chain seq x y z
N MET A 1 32.46 0.47 1.15
CA MET A 1 31.54 0.61 2.31
C MET A 1 30.54 1.77 2.21
N LYS A 2 30.95 3.03 1.95
CA LYS A 2 30.00 4.17 1.88
C LYS A 2 28.90 4.00 0.82
N ALA A 3 29.26 3.55 -0.39
CA ALA A 3 28.30 3.32 -1.48
C ALA A 3 27.23 2.29 -1.10
N GLN A 4 27.61 1.17 -0.49
CA GLN A 4 26.68 0.10 -0.07
C GLN A 4 25.69 0.55 1.00
N LYS A 5 26.12 1.41 1.94
CA LYS A 5 25.23 2.00 2.96
C LYS A 5 24.24 2.99 2.34
N LEU A 6 24.67 3.77 1.35
CA LEU A 6 23.80 4.69 0.62
C LEU A 6 22.70 3.94 -0.15
N THR A 7 23.06 2.82 -0.79
CA THR A 7 22.09 1.95 -1.48
C THR A 7 21.09 1.32 -0.52
N ALA A 8 21.53 0.93 0.68
CA ALA A 8 20.63 0.38 1.70
C ALA A 8 19.62 1.41 2.21
N ALA A 9 20.08 2.64 2.50
CA ALA A 9 19.21 3.73 2.94
C ALA A 9 18.19 4.11 1.87
N ALA A 10 18.61 4.20 0.59
CA ALA A 10 17.71 4.46 -0.52
C ALA A 10 16.62 3.39 -0.67
N ASN A 11 17.00 2.11 -0.51
CA ASN A 11 16.03 1.02 -0.55
C ASN A 11 15.02 1.11 0.60
N ILE A 12 15.47 1.37 1.83
CA ILE A 12 14.57 1.54 3.00
C ILE A 12 13.60 2.69 2.75
N ALA A 13 14.09 3.83 2.25
CA ALA A 13 13.24 4.98 1.93
C ALA A 13 12.20 4.64 0.86
N ALA A 14 12.58 3.89 -0.18
CA ALA A 14 11.65 3.46 -1.22
C ALA A 14 10.53 2.58 -0.68
N TYR A 15 10.85 1.57 0.15
CA TYR A 15 9.84 0.71 0.78
C TYR A 15 8.94 1.48 1.75
N ALA A 16 9.51 2.41 2.52
CA ALA A 16 8.73 3.28 3.41
C ALA A 16 7.77 4.17 2.61
N LEU A 17 8.19 4.71 1.47
CA LEU A 17 7.34 5.52 0.59
C LEU A 17 6.21 4.70 -0.03
N ILE A 18 6.46 3.45 -0.43
CA ILE A 18 5.40 2.55 -0.93
C ILE A 18 4.35 2.31 0.16
N PHE A 19 4.79 2.02 1.38
CA PHE A 19 3.89 1.80 2.52
C PHE A 19 3.07 3.05 2.88
N LEU A 20 3.74 4.21 3.00
CA LEU A 20 3.08 5.47 3.36
C LEU A 20 2.12 5.96 2.27
N SER A 21 2.47 5.75 0.99
CA SER A 21 1.57 6.11 -0.12
C SER A 21 0.32 5.23 -0.16
N GLY A 22 0.42 3.94 0.18
CA GLY A 22 -0.76 3.07 0.34
C GLY A 22 -1.72 3.60 1.41
N TRP A 23 -1.21 3.99 2.58
CA TRP A 23 -2.02 4.63 3.62
C TRP A 23 -2.61 5.96 3.21
N LEU A 24 -1.84 6.81 2.54
CA LEU A 24 -2.33 8.10 2.05
C LEU A 24 -3.52 7.91 1.09
N ILE A 25 -3.43 6.93 0.18
CA ILE A 25 -4.53 6.62 -0.75
C ILE A 25 -5.78 6.18 0.01
N VAL A 26 -5.63 5.31 1.01
CA VAL A 26 -6.76 4.82 1.84
C VAL A 26 -7.42 5.96 2.61
N ILE A 27 -6.63 6.85 3.22
CA ILE A 27 -7.16 8.02 3.95
C ILE A 27 -7.94 8.94 3.00
N LEU A 28 -7.40 9.22 1.81
CA LEU A 28 -8.07 10.09 0.84
C LEU A 28 -9.34 9.45 0.26
N PHE A 29 -9.34 8.12 0.11
CA PHE A 29 -10.52 7.36 -0.29
C PHE A 29 -11.63 7.50 0.77
N ASP A 30 -11.33 7.26 2.05
CA ASP A 30 -12.29 7.42 3.16
C ASP A 30 -12.83 8.84 3.23
N LEU A 31 -11.96 9.86 3.19
CA LEU A 31 -12.38 11.27 3.29
C LEU A 31 -13.35 11.70 2.19
N THR A 32 -13.36 11.02 1.04
CA THR A 32 -14.23 11.32 -0.10
C THR A 32 -15.48 10.44 -0.17
N GLY A 33 -15.64 9.52 0.80
CA GLY A 33 -16.80 8.65 0.96
C GLY A 33 -18.11 9.39 1.25
N ALA A 34 -19.24 8.71 1.06
CA ALA A 34 -20.59 9.30 1.15
C ALA A 34 -20.98 9.78 2.56
N ASP A 35 -20.29 9.28 3.57
CA ASP A 35 -20.46 9.53 5.00
C ASP A 35 -19.50 10.60 5.55
N CYS A 36 -18.62 11.15 4.71
CA CYS A 36 -17.56 12.08 5.12
C CYS A 36 -17.80 13.54 4.67
N GLU A 37 -17.16 14.48 5.37
CA GLU A 37 -17.31 15.92 5.14
C GLU A 37 -16.85 16.39 3.74
N PHE A 38 -15.85 15.71 3.16
CA PHE A 38 -15.30 16.05 1.84
C PHE A 38 -15.87 15.16 0.72
N TRP A 39 -17.11 14.69 0.88
CA TRP A 39 -17.76 13.79 -0.08
C TRP A 39 -17.66 14.29 -1.53
N ASN A 40 -17.08 13.46 -2.39
CA ASN A 40 -16.99 13.72 -3.82
C ASN A 40 -16.85 12.38 -4.56
N MET A 41 -17.94 11.94 -5.20
CA MET A 41 -17.99 10.65 -5.90
C MET A 41 -16.90 10.50 -6.98
N THR A 42 -16.62 11.56 -7.74
CA THR A 42 -15.58 11.52 -8.78
C THR A 42 -14.20 11.32 -8.18
N ALA A 43 -13.89 12.04 -7.09
CA ALA A 43 -12.63 11.90 -6.38
C ALA A 43 -12.51 10.51 -5.70
N HIS A 44 -13.59 10.03 -5.11
CA HIS A 44 -13.66 8.72 -4.46
C HIS A 44 -13.36 7.58 -5.44
N LEU A 45 -14.00 7.59 -6.61
CA LEU A 45 -13.71 6.63 -7.68
C LEU A 45 -12.29 6.78 -8.24
N ALA A 46 -11.77 8.01 -8.31
CA ALA A 46 -10.39 8.25 -8.71
C ALA A 46 -9.40 7.64 -7.71
N PHE A 47 -9.61 7.82 -6.40
CA PHE A 47 -8.75 7.22 -5.37
C PHE A 47 -8.84 5.69 -5.34
N ALA A 48 -10.01 5.11 -5.63
CA ALA A 48 -10.14 3.66 -5.83
C ALA A 48 -9.26 3.17 -7.00
N ALA A 49 -9.31 3.85 -8.14
CA ALA A 49 -8.49 3.50 -9.31
C ALA A 49 -6.98 3.67 -9.03
N VAL A 50 -6.60 4.73 -8.32
CA VAL A 50 -5.21 4.96 -7.88
C VAL A 50 -4.75 3.85 -6.93
N GLY A 51 -5.60 3.41 -5.99
CA GLY A 51 -5.30 2.29 -5.10
C GLY A 51 -5.05 0.99 -5.85
N ALA A 52 -5.91 0.66 -6.81
CA ALA A 52 -5.71 -0.53 -7.66
C ALA A 52 -4.39 -0.46 -8.45
N ALA A 53 -4.10 0.69 -9.05
CA ALA A 53 -2.85 0.91 -9.78
C ALA A 53 -1.62 0.80 -8.87
N HIS A 54 -1.70 1.37 -7.66
CA HIS A 54 -0.62 1.32 -6.66
C HIS A 54 -0.27 -0.12 -6.29
N ILE A 55 -1.26 -0.98 -6.03
CA ILE A 55 -1.04 -2.40 -5.74
C ILE A 55 -0.29 -3.06 -6.89
N ILE A 56 -0.77 -2.89 -8.14
CA ILE A 56 -0.18 -3.54 -9.32
C ILE A 56 1.28 -3.10 -9.52
N ILE A 57 1.54 -1.79 -9.45
CA ILE A 57 2.88 -1.23 -9.64
C ILE A 57 3.82 -1.70 -8.53
N SER A 58 3.36 -1.68 -7.27
CA SER A 58 4.15 -2.12 -6.12
C SER A 58 4.50 -3.61 -6.21
N MET A 59 3.56 -4.45 -6.64
CA MET A 59 3.82 -5.89 -6.87
C MET A 59 4.83 -6.12 -8.00
N ALA A 60 4.73 -5.35 -9.09
CA ALA A 60 5.70 -5.41 -10.18
C ALA A 60 7.10 -4.98 -9.72
N CYS A 61 7.20 -3.89 -8.94
CA CYS A 61 8.44 -3.44 -8.32
C CYS A 61 9.03 -4.55 -7.42
N ALA A 62 8.24 -5.11 -6.51
CA ALA A 62 8.67 -6.20 -5.63
C ALA A 62 9.20 -7.41 -6.43
N ALA A 63 8.49 -7.82 -7.49
CA ALA A 63 8.92 -8.93 -8.35
C ALA A 63 10.27 -8.66 -9.05
N VAL A 64 10.49 -7.43 -9.53
CA VAL A 64 11.75 -7.03 -10.19
C VAL A 64 12.91 -6.95 -9.18
N PHE A 65 12.69 -6.34 -8.01
CA PHE A 65 13.72 -6.16 -6.99
C PHE A 65 14.14 -7.47 -6.32
N PHE A 66 13.19 -8.35 -6.03
CA PHE A 66 13.45 -9.61 -5.33
C PHE A 66 13.63 -10.81 -6.26
N GLY A 67 13.32 -10.68 -7.56
CA GLY A 67 13.43 -11.75 -8.55
C GLY A 67 14.85 -12.27 -8.78
N LYS A 68 15.87 -11.42 -8.61
CA LYS A 68 17.28 -11.77 -8.89
C LYS A 68 17.93 -12.67 -7.81
N ASP A 69 17.37 -12.74 -6.60
CA ASP A 69 17.89 -13.51 -5.45
C ASP A 69 16.75 -14.18 -4.65
N ARG A 70 15.76 -14.72 -5.37
CA ARG A 70 14.45 -15.11 -4.84
C ARG A 70 14.51 -16.06 -3.62
N ALA A 71 15.47 -16.99 -3.61
CA ALA A 71 15.64 -17.97 -2.54
C ALA A 71 16.19 -17.35 -1.24
N LYS A 72 17.11 -16.38 -1.34
CA LYS A 72 17.74 -15.72 -0.17
C LYS A 72 16.88 -14.59 0.40
N ARG A 73 16.02 -13.96 -0.42
CA ARG A 73 15.23 -12.77 -0.03
C ARG A 73 13.73 -13.02 0.09
N ARG A 74 13.31 -14.29 0.11
CA ARG A 74 11.90 -14.69 0.15
C ARG A 74 11.12 -14.07 1.33
N GLY A 75 11.75 -13.96 2.50
CA GLY A 75 11.16 -13.33 3.67
C GLY A 75 10.92 -11.82 3.49
N LEU A 76 11.89 -11.10 2.91
CA LEU A 76 11.73 -9.68 2.62
C LEU A 76 10.69 -9.41 1.54
N PHE A 77 10.62 -10.28 0.51
CA PHE A 77 9.56 -10.19 -0.50
C PHE A 77 8.18 -10.37 0.13
N ALA A 78 8.00 -11.39 0.97
CA ALA A 78 6.73 -11.61 1.65
C ALA A 78 6.35 -10.43 2.55
N PHE A 79 7.31 -9.89 3.31
CA PHE A 79 7.11 -8.71 4.13
C PHE A 79 6.67 -7.49 3.31
N ASP A 80 7.35 -7.21 2.20
CA ASP A 80 7.04 -6.09 1.31
C ASP A 80 5.63 -6.20 0.70
N VAL A 81 5.26 -7.41 0.26
CA VAL A 81 3.91 -7.71 -0.24
C VAL A 81 2.86 -7.50 0.85
N ILE A 82 3.10 -8.02 2.05
CA ILE A 82 2.17 -7.85 3.18
C ILE A 82 2.01 -6.37 3.50
N MET A 83 3.10 -5.62 3.63
CA MET A 83 3.05 -4.19 3.97
C MET A 83 2.38 -3.36 2.88
N THR A 84 2.56 -3.72 1.61
CA THR A 84 1.86 -3.08 0.48
C THR A 84 0.36 -3.34 0.54
N LEU A 85 -0.06 -4.56 0.84
CA LEU A 85 -1.47 -4.94 0.86
C LEU A 85 -2.19 -4.52 2.14
N PHE A 86 -1.45 -4.28 3.23
CA PHE A 86 -2.00 -4.02 4.56
C PHE A 86 -2.99 -2.83 4.61
N PRO A 87 -2.71 -1.65 4.04
CA PRO A 87 -3.66 -0.53 4.01
C PRO A 87 -4.98 -0.91 3.32
N TYR A 88 -4.91 -1.67 2.23
CA TYR A 88 -6.08 -2.07 1.45
C TYR A 88 -6.87 -3.19 2.13
N ALA A 89 -6.18 -4.09 2.84
CA ALA A 89 -6.83 -5.08 3.69
C ALA A 89 -7.59 -4.41 4.84
N TYR A 90 -7.01 -3.37 5.45
CA TYR A 90 -7.71 -2.53 6.43
C TYR A 90 -8.95 -1.88 5.80
N LEU A 91 -8.79 -1.22 4.66
CA LEU A 91 -9.92 -0.58 3.95
C LEU A 91 -11.04 -1.59 3.66
N ALA A 92 -10.68 -2.79 3.18
CA ALA A 92 -11.63 -3.85 2.91
C ALA A 92 -12.32 -4.36 4.19
N ALA A 93 -11.59 -4.49 5.30
CA ALA A 93 -12.16 -4.90 6.57
C ALA A 93 -13.17 -3.86 7.10
N VAL A 94 -12.88 -2.57 6.97
CA VAL A 94 -13.79 -1.51 7.44
C VAL A 94 -15.04 -1.39 6.56
N ASN A 95 -14.92 -1.63 5.24
CA ASN A 95 -16.02 -1.41 4.30
C ASN A 95 -16.85 -2.67 3.97
N PHE A 96 -16.26 -3.88 4.05
CA PHE A 96 -16.94 -5.13 3.66
C PHE A 96 -17.29 -6.05 4.81
N TYR A 97 -16.68 -5.89 5.99
CA TYR A 97 -17.26 -6.50 7.18
C TYR A 97 -18.35 -5.54 7.68
N PRO A 98 -19.64 -5.93 7.63
CA PRO A 98 -20.63 -5.16 8.35
C PRO A 98 -20.13 -5.09 9.80
N ALA A 99 -20.16 -3.89 10.38
CA ALA A 99 -20.03 -3.75 11.81
C ALA A 99 -20.93 -4.82 12.42
N VAL A 100 -20.32 -5.83 13.05
CA VAL A 100 -21.02 -6.54 14.11
C VAL A 100 -21.24 -5.44 15.10
N ASP A 101 -22.47 -4.93 15.14
CA ASP A 101 -22.89 -3.83 16.00
C ASP A 101 -22.43 -4.13 17.43
N PHE A 102 -21.26 -3.63 17.80
CA PHE A 102 -20.79 -3.55 19.16
C PHE A 102 -21.08 -2.13 19.63
N LEU A 103 -22.38 -1.86 19.84
CA LEU A 103 -22.98 -1.02 20.90
C LEU A 103 -24.42 -0.64 20.55
#